data_AF-A0A6P2B2X8-F1
#
_entry.id   AF-A0A6P2B2X8-F1
#
_cell.length_a   1.000
_cell.length_b   1.000
_cell.length_c   1.000
_cell.angle_alpha   90.00
_cell.angle_beta   90.00
_cell.angle_gamma   90.00
#
_symmetry.space_group_name_H-M   'P 1'
#
loop_
_entity.id
_entity.type
_entity.pdbx_description
1 polymer ?
#
loop_
_entity_poly.entity_id
_entity_poly.type
_entity_poly.pdbx_seq_one_letter_code
_entity_poly.pdbx_strand_id
1 'polypeptide(L)'
;MNTEALKRVLQQLFAGQDYRAGVVSLLNADFLDYVVGFFKKVVEAKMAQQSIDEDWYRRYFLSADQRKRDLITHAGLNEKTIHDMHNSTRKEVVISAVNDNYDALLALIRTMLEKDGDIQIELTIRFRGVSVDLNLSESLIVINALAVKRSQMRGGVWSSVGKRTELPLMLALAKLYSVPPEYYKLKGLNEQKREVDFHFVNRRGDVYFCEVKLMGAGNPESADAVFARGTQLFIADKLSDATKRQLESAGIHWVEMRAENGFERLYSILQTLEIPCQPARIDALDHIIDAALAEAVTLQT
;
A
#
# COMPACT_ATOMS: atom_id res chain seq x y z
N MET A 1 -2.67 8.64 -3.50
CA MET A 1 -3.39 9.32 -2.40
C MET A 1 -3.12 10.82 -2.47
N ASN A 2 -4.15 11.66 -2.47
CA ASN A 2 -3.98 13.11 -2.35
C ASN A 2 -3.84 13.50 -0.86
N THR A 3 -3.49 14.76 -0.59
CA THR A 3 -3.30 15.27 0.78
C THR A 3 -4.60 15.18 1.60
N GLU A 4 -5.76 15.42 0.99
CA GLU A 4 -7.07 15.32 1.65
C GLU A 4 -7.40 13.91 2.16
N ALA A 5 -7.14 12.87 1.35
CA ALA A 5 -7.34 11.50 1.79
C ALA A 5 -6.41 11.13 2.95
N LEU A 6 -5.17 11.66 2.95
CA LEU A 6 -4.22 11.47 4.04
C LEU A 6 -4.66 12.19 5.32
N LYS A 7 -5.15 13.43 5.21
CA LYS A 7 -5.75 14.20 6.30
C LYS A 7 -6.88 13.41 6.96
N ARG A 8 -7.79 12.86 6.15
CA ARG A 8 -8.92 12.06 6.64
C ARG A 8 -8.45 10.81 7.39
N VAL A 9 -7.41 10.14 6.91
CA VAL A 9 -6.80 8.99 7.63
C VAL A 9 -6.29 9.42 9.00
N LEU A 10 -5.57 10.55 9.09
CA LEU A 10 -5.07 11.08 10.36
C LEU A 10 -6.21 11.44 11.31
N GLN A 11 -7.23 12.16 10.83
CA GLN A 11 -8.42 12.51 11.62
C GLN A 11 -9.10 11.26 12.19
N GLN A 12 -9.26 10.21 11.38
CA GLN A 12 -9.83 8.94 11.83
C GLN A 12 -8.94 8.26 12.87
N LEU A 13 -7.62 8.26 12.70
CA LEU A 13 -6.68 7.70 13.70
C LEU A 13 -6.77 8.42 15.05
N PHE A 14 -6.77 9.76 15.05
CA PHE A 14 -6.90 10.54 16.29
C PHE A 14 -8.28 10.41 16.94
N ALA A 15 -9.33 10.15 16.15
CA ALA A 15 -10.66 9.86 16.67
C ALA A 15 -10.85 8.39 17.12
N GLY A 16 -9.82 7.55 17.05
CA GLY A 16 -9.92 6.12 17.36
C GLY A 16 -10.82 5.33 16.39
N GLN A 17 -11.05 5.85 15.19
CA GLN A 17 -11.95 5.30 14.18
C GLN A 17 -11.22 4.45 13.13
N ASP A 18 -11.96 3.58 12.47
CA ASP A 18 -11.42 2.77 11.38
C ASP A 18 -11.28 3.54 10.07
N TYR A 19 -10.04 3.84 9.66
CA TYR A 19 -9.74 4.48 8.39
C TYR A 19 -9.76 3.51 7.18
N ARG A 20 -9.78 2.19 7.41
CA ARG A 20 -9.67 1.17 6.36
C ARG A 20 -10.83 1.20 5.39
N ALA A 21 -12.04 1.47 5.86
CA ALA A 21 -13.22 1.59 5.00
C ALA A 21 -13.06 2.70 3.93
N GLY A 22 -12.43 3.81 4.31
CA GLY A 22 -12.08 4.90 3.39
C GLY A 22 -11.06 4.48 2.35
N VAL A 23 -10.00 3.79 2.79
CA VAL A 23 -8.94 3.26 1.90
C VAL A 23 -9.47 2.23 0.91
N VAL A 24 -10.34 1.31 1.37
CA VAL A 24 -10.97 0.31 0.50
C VAL A 24 -11.87 0.97 -0.54
N SER A 25 -12.63 2.00 -0.15
CA SER A 25 -13.47 2.75 -1.08
C SER A 25 -12.64 3.43 -2.17
N LEU A 26 -11.51 4.05 -1.82
CA LEU A 26 -10.58 4.65 -2.81
C LEU A 26 -9.98 3.58 -3.74
N LEU A 27 -9.53 2.45 -3.18
CA LEU A 27 -9.02 1.33 -3.95
C LEU A 27 -10.08 0.78 -4.93
N ASN A 28 -11.35 0.73 -4.53
CA ASN A 28 -12.46 0.34 -5.39
C ASN A 28 -12.63 1.32 -6.55
N ALA A 29 -12.68 2.62 -6.26
CA ALA A 29 -12.81 3.65 -7.28
C ALA A 29 -11.65 3.62 -8.30
N ASP A 30 -10.41 3.60 -7.82
CA ASP A 30 -9.21 3.54 -8.68
C ASP A 30 -9.20 2.28 -9.55
N PHE A 31 -9.65 1.14 -9.01
CA PHE A 31 -9.71 -0.10 -9.77
C PHE A 31 -10.81 -0.07 -10.84
N LEU A 32 -11.99 0.44 -10.52
CA LEU A 32 -13.08 0.56 -11.49
C LEU A 32 -12.73 1.55 -12.62
N ASP A 33 -12.05 2.65 -12.32
CA ASP A 33 -11.54 3.56 -13.33
C ASP A 33 -10.52 2.87 -14.25
N TYR A 34 -9.59 2.10 -13.68
CA TYR A 34 -8.69 1.26 -14.46
C TYR A 34 -9.44 0.27 -15.35
N VAL A 35 -10.46 -0.43 -14.83
CA VAL A 35 -11.26 -1.42 -15.58
C VAL A 35 -11.89 -0.75 -16.81
N VAL A 36 -12.50 0.43 -16.63
CA VAL A 36 -13.07 1.21 -17.75
C VAL A 36 -11.99 1.59 -18.76
N GLY A 37 -10.83 2.06 -18.31
CA GLY A 37 -9.71 2.40 -19.19
C GLY A 37 -9.15 1.19 -19.94
N PHE A 38 -9.06 0.04 -19.29
CA PHE A 38 -8.58 -1.21 -19.89
C PHE A 38 -9.53 -1.72 -20.96
N PHE A 39 -10.84 -1.75 -20.70
CA PHE A 39 -11.82 -2.17 -21.71
C PHE A 39 -11.87 -1.25 -22.92
N LYS A 40 -11.63 0.06 -22.77
CA LYS A 40 -11.46 0.97 -23.92
C LYS A 40 -10.29 0.52 -24.81
N LYS A 41 -9.14 0.17 -24.21
CA LYS A 41 -7.99 -0.36 -24.96
C LYS A 41 -8.29 -1.69 -25.64
N VAL A 42 -9.07 -2.56 -25.01
CA VAL A 42 -9.51 -3.83 -25.60
C VAL A 42 -10.36 -3.58 -26.86
N VAL A 43 -11.33 -2.66 -26.79
CA VAL A 43 -12.16 -2.28 -27.95
C VAL A 43 -11.29 -1.70 -29.06
N GLU A 44 -10.40 -0.75 -28.73
CA GLU A 44 -9.47 -0.15 -29.70
C GLU A 44 -8.59 -1.21 -30.39
N ALA A 45 -8.02 -2.13 -29.62
CA ALA A 45 -7.18 -3.22 -30.14
C ALA A 45 -7.95 -4.12 -31.11
N LYS A 46 -9.17 -4.52 -30.74
CA LYS A 46 -10.00 -5.41 -31.54
C LYS A 46 -10.57 -4.73 -32.79
N MET A 47 -10.80 -3.42 -32.74
CA MET A 47 -11.20 -2.62 -33.92
C MET A 47 -10.04 -2.34 -34.88
N ALA A 48 -8.81 -2.16 -34.36
CA ALA A 48 -7.64 -1.86 -35.18
C ALA A 48 -7.21 -3.03 -36.08
N GLN A 49 -7.66 -4.25 -35.78
CA GLN A 49 -7.34 -5.44 -36.55
C GLN A 49 -8.53 -5.85 -37.43
N GLN A 50 -8.41 -5.59 -38.74
CA GLN A 50 -9.42 -5.95 -39.75
C GLN A 50 -9.62 -7.47 -39.91
N SER A 51 -8.70 -8.28 -39.36
CA SER A 51 -8.85 -9.72 -39.17
C SER A 51 -8.45 -10.07 -37.74
N ILE A 52 -9.39 -10.61 -36.96
CA ILE A 52 -9.14 -11.17 -35.63
C ILE A 52 -8.28 -12.43 -35.84
N ASP A 53 -6.95 -12.29 -35.85
CA ASP A 53 -6.11 -13.48 -35.70
C ASP A 53 -6.15 -13.97 -34.25
N GLU A 54 -5.75 -15.23 -34.05
CA GLU A 54 -5.87 -15.94 -32.77
C GLU A 54 -5.08 -15.30 -31.61
N ASP A 55 -4.24 -14.27 -31.84
CA ASP A 55 -3.43 -13.68 -30.77
C ASP A 55 -3.23 -12.15 -30.86
N TRP A 56 -4.31 -11.44 -31.21
CA TRP A 56 -4.35 -9.97 -31.14
C TRP A 56 -3.95 -9.43 -29.77
N TYR A 57 -4.29 -10.16 -28.70
CA TYR A 57 -4.01 -9.76 -27.33
C TYR A 57 -2.50 -9.70 -27.08
N ARG A 58 -1.73 -10.72 -27.48
CA ARG A 58 -0.27 -10.68 -27.38
C ARG A 58 0.31 -9.51 -28.17
N ARG A 59 -0.15 -9.32 -29.41
CA ARG A 59 0.38 -8.26 -30.29
C ARG A 59 0.12 -6.85 -29.76
N TYR A 60 -1.00 -6.61 -29.08
CA TYR A 60 -1.35 -5.29 -28.59
C TYR A 60 -0.92 -5.03 -27.15
N PHE A 61 -1.09 -6.01 -26.26
CA PHE A 61 -0.88 -5.84 -24.83
C PHE A 61 0.46 -6.38 -24.32
N LEU A 62 1.11 -7.29 -25.07
CA LEU A 62 2.37 -7.94 -24.69
C LEU A 62 3.55 -7.54 -25.59
N SER A 63 3.40 -6.50 -26.41
CA SER A 63 4.45 -6.00 -27.30
C SER A 63 5.55 -5.26 -26.54
N ALA A 64 6.80 -5.38 -27.00
CA ALA A 64 7.98 -4.87 -26.28
C ALA A 64 8.00 -3.33 -26.08
N ASP A 65 7.22 -2.58 -26.84
CA ASP A 65 7.03 -1.13 -26.71
C ASP A 65 6.17 -0.74 -25.50
N GLN A 66 5.38 -1.68 -24.95
CA GLN A 66 4.59 -1.44 -23.74
C GLN A 66 5.45 -1.13 -22.51
N ARG A 67 4.82 -0.47 -21.54
CA ARG A 67 5.44 -0.23 -20.24
C ARG A 67 5.64 -1.55 -19.50
N LYS A 68 6.79 -1.70 -18.83
CA LYS A 68 7.16 -2.92 -18.09
C LYS A 68 6.05 -3.43 -17.16
N ARG A 69 5.41 -2.53 -16.40
CA ARG A 69 4.32 -2.91 -15.49
C ARG A 69 3.08 -3.40 -16.22
N ASP A 70 2.73 -2.77 -17.34
CA ASP A 70 1.55 -3.12 -18.12
C ASP A 70 1.74 -4.50 -18.76
N LEU A 71 2.94 -4.80 -19.29
CA LEU A 71 3.31 -6.15 -19.77
C LEU A 71 3.05 -7.22 -18.70
N ILE A 72 3.60 -7.00 -17.51
CA ILE A 72 3.50 -7.93 -16.38
C ILE A 72 2.04 -8.15 -16.00
N THR A 73 1.26 -7.08 -15.83
CA THR A 73 -0.16 -7.17 -15.48
C THR A 73 -0.98 -7.87 -16.56
N HIS A 74 -0.79 -7.51 -17.83
CA HIS A 74 -1.59 -8.05 -18.95
C HIS A 74 -1.29 -9.53 -19.24
N ALA A 75 -0.09 -10.02 -18.92
CA ALA A 75 0.19 -11.46 -18.95
C ALA A 75 -0.28 -12.20 -17.70
N GLY A 76 -0.90 -11.52 -16.74
CA GLY A 76 -1.39 -12.15 -15.52
C GLY A 76 -0.31 -12.45 -14.49
N LEU A 77 0.77 -11.65 -14.44
CA LEU A 77 1.88 -11.82 -13.50
C LEU A 77 2.00 -10.66 -12.50
N ASN A 78 2.77 -10.89 -11.44
CA ASN A 78 3.25 -9.86 -10.53
C ASN A 78 4.76 -9.68 -10.67
N GLU A 79 5.27 -8.45 -10.59
CA GLU A 79 6.70 -8.16 -10.70
C GLU A 79 7.51 -8.91 -9.64
N LYS A 80 6.96 -9.08 -8.43
CA LYS A 80 7.57 -9.88 -7.37
C LYS A 80 7.69 -11.36 -7.77
N THR A 81 6.68 -11.92 -8.43
CA THR A 81 6.73 -13.31 -8.92
C THR A 81 7.84 -13.51 -9.94
N ILE A 82 8.00 -12.57 -10.88
CA ILE A 82 9.10 -12.63 -11.87
C ILE A 82 10.46 -12.50 -11.18
N HIS A 83 10.58 -11.58 -10.22
CA HIS A 83 11.79 -11.46 -9.42
C HIS A 83 12.13 -12.77 -8.71
N ASP A 84 11.17 -13.40 -8.05
CA ASP A 84 11.42 -14.61 -7.26
C ASP A 84 11.73 -15.82 -8.16
N MET A 85 11.19 -15.87 -9.38
CA MET A 85 11.49 -16.93 -10.36
C MET A 85 12.84 -16.74 -11.06
N HIS A 86 13.23 -15.50 -11.36
CA HIS A 86 14.37 -15.19 -12.24
C HIS A 86 15.50 -14.41 -11.56
N ASN A 87 15.35 -14.05 -10.28
CA ASN A 87 16.22 -13.15 -9.52
C ASN A 87 16.50 -11.82 -10.24
N SER A 88 15.56 -11.35 -11.07
CA SER A 88 15.73 -10.17 -11.91
C SER A 88 14.37 -9.62 -12.38
N THR A 89 14.30 -8.31 -12.56
CA THR A 89 13.15 -7.60 -13.15
C THR A 89 13.58 -6.68 -14.30
N ARG A 90 14.71 -6.98 -14.94
CA ARG A 90 15.17 -6.31 -16.16
C ARG A 90 14.16 -6.50 -17.29
N LYS A 91 14.06 -5.53 -18.20
CA LYS A 91 12.97 -5.49 -19.20
C LYS A 91 13.02 -6.72 -20.12
N GLU A 92 14.22 -7.17 -20.49
CA GLU A 92 14.43 -8.37 -21.32
C GLU A 92 13.91 -9.64 -20.62
N VAL A 93 14.25 -9.81 -19.34
CA VAL A 93 13.79 -10.94 -18.51
C VAL A 93 12.27 -10.92 -18.36
N VAL A 94 11.70 -9.72 -18.12
CA VAL A 94 10.26 -9.53 -18.05
C VAL A 94 9.60 -9.94 -19.37
N ILE A 95 10.10 -9.48 -20.52
CA ILE A 95 9.51 -9.83 -21.83
C ILE A 95 9.51 -11.35 -22.04
N SER A 96 10.60 -12.05 -21.70
CA SER A 96 10.64 -13.52 -21.79
C SER A 96 9.59 -14.15 -20.87
N ALA A 97 9.62 -13.84 -19.58
CA ALA A 97 8.74 -14.44 -18.57
C ALA A 97 7.25 -14.18 -18.87
N VAL A 98 6.93 -12.99 -19.38
CA VAL A 98 5.57 -12.58 -19.75
C VAL A 98 5.06 -13.39 -20.93
N ASN A 99 5.90 -13.66 -21.94
CA ASN A 99 5.52 -14.51 -23.08
C ASN A 99 5.37 -15.97 -22.65
N ASP A 100 6.35 -16.52 -21.94
CA ASP A 100 6.33 -17.92 -21.46
C ASP A 100 5.07 -18.19 -20.61
N ASN A 101 4.73 -17.27 -19.71
CA ASN A 101 3.53 -17.40 -18.87
C ASN A 101 2.24 -17.28 -19.69
N TYR A 102 2.19 -16.40 -20.68
CA TYR A 102 1.02 -16.26 -21.53
C TYR A 102 0.76 -17.51 -22.38
N ASP A 103 1.83 -18.11 -22.91
CA ASP A 103 1.75 -19.40 -23.61
C ASP A 103 1.23 -20.53 -22.71
N ALA A 104 1.74 -20.61 -21.47
CA ALA A 104 1.26 -21.57 -20.48
C ALA A 104 -0.21 -21.34 -20.11
N LEU A 105 -0.64 -20.08 -19.95
CA LEU A 105 -2.03 -19.72 -19.66
C LEU A 105 -2.97 -20.11 -20.80
N LEU A 106 -2.59 -19.82 -22.04
CA LEU A 106 -3.38 -20.22 -23.22
C LEU A 106 -3.54 -21.74 -23.32
N ALA A 107 -2.46 -22.49 -23.07
CA ALA A 107 -2.51 -23.95 -23.06
C ALA A 107 -3.47 -24.47 -21.97
N LEU A 108 -3.41 -23.92 -20.76
CA LEU A 108 -4.32 -24.27 -19.66
C LEU A 108 -5.78 -23.98 -20.00
N ILE A 109 -6.06 -22.82 -20.58
CA ILE A 109 -7.41 -22.46 -21.03
C ILE A 109 -7.90 -23.47 -22.07
N ARG A 110 -7.10 -23.75 -23.11
CA ARG A 110 -7.47 -24.72 -24.17
C ARG A 110 -7.78 -26.10 -23.59
N THR A 111 -6.93 -26.63 -22.72
CA THR A 111 -7.16 -27.92 -22.05
C THR A 111 -8.42 -27.92 -21.18
N MET A 112 -8.76 -26.79 -20.54
CA MET A 112 -10.00 -26.65 -19.77
C MET A 112 -11.23 -26.69 -20.70
N LEU A 113 -11.17 -25.99 -21.83
CA LEU A 113 -12.25 -25.94 -22.83
C LEU A 113 -12.52 -27.30 -23.48
N GLU A 114 -11.48 -28.11 -23.69
CA GLU A 114 -11.62 -29.47 -24.21
C GLU A 114 -12.29 -30.44 -23.21
N LYS A 115 -12.20 -30.16 -21.91
CA LYS A 115 -12.73 -31.03 -20.84
C LYS A 115 -14.16 -30.66 -20.41
N ASP A 116 -14.47 -29.36 -20.32
CA ASP A 116 -15.74 -28.83 -19.80
C ASP A 116 -16.52 -28.06 -20.89
N GLY A 117 -16.82 -28.74 -21.99
CA GLY A 117 -17.35 -28.15 -23.24
C GLY A 117 -18.74 -27.47 -23.18
N ASP A 118 -19.40 -27.44 -22.02
CA ASP A 118 -20.76 -26.88 -21.87
C ASP A 118 -20.80 -25.45 -21.31
N ILE A 119 -19.69 -24.92 -20.77
CA ILE A 119 -19.67 -23.55 -20.21
C ILE A 119 -19.29 -22.54 -21.30
N GLN A 120 -20.18 -21.58 -21.55
CA GLN A 120 -19.93 -20.43 -22.42
C GLN A 120 -19.88 -19.13 -21.59
N ILE A 121 -18.79 -18.38 -21.74
CA ILE A 121 -18.65 -17.02 -21.20
C ILE A 121 -18.43 -16.10 -22.40
N GLU A 122 -19.31 -15.10 -22.53
CA GLU A 122 -19.23 -14.07 -23.56
C GLU A 122 -19.18 -12.69 -22.87
N LEU A 123 -18.17 -11.89 -23.21
CA LEU A 123 -18.07 -10.50 -22.76
C LEU A 123 -18.31 -9.56 -23.94
N THR A 124 -19.48 -8.94 -23.96
CA THR A 124 -19.82 -7.88 -24.90
C THR A 124 -19.46 -6.52 -24.33
N ILE A 125 -18.57 -5.79 -25.01
CA ILE A 125 -18.15 -4.45 -24.63
C ILE A 125 -18.74 -3.44 -25.62
N ARG A 126 -19.57 -2.52 -25.12
CA ARG A 126 -20.14 -1.43 -25.93
C ARG A 126 -19.45 -0.11 -25.63
N PHE A 127 -18.89 0.52 -26.65
CA PHE A 127 -18.20 1.79 -26.55
C PHE A 127 -18.49 2.69 -27.75
N ARG A 128 -19.05 3.88 -27.50
CA ARG A 128 -19.39 4.89 -28.53
C ARG A 128 -20.20 4.34 -29.71
N GLY A 129 -21.17 3.46 -29.43
CA GLY A 129 -22.02 2.84 -30.45
C GLY A 129 -21.40 1.64 -31.18
N VAL A 130 -20.15 1.29 -30.88
CA VAL A 130 -19.51 0.06 -31.35
C VAL A 130 -19.65 -1.03 -30.29
N SER A 131 -19.91 -2.27 -30.72
CA SER A 131 -19.94 -3.46 -29.86
C SER A 131 -18.81 -4.39 -30.28
N VAL A 132 -18.08 -4.90 -29.31
CA VAL A 132 -17.03 -5.90 -29.51
C VAL A 132 -17.31 -7.06 -28.56
N ASP A 133 -17.37 -8.27 -29.11
CA ASP A 133 -17.57 -9.49 -28.33
C ASP A 133 -16.24 -10.20 -28.14
N LEU A 134 -15.96 -10.63 -26.92
CA LEU A 134 -14.84 -11.51 -26.60
C LEU A 134 -15.34 -12.94 -26.51
N ASN A 135 -14.65 -13.86 -27.19
CA ASN A 135 -14.86 -15.28 -27.02
C ASN A 135 -14.42 -15.72 -25.61
N LEU A 136 -14.68 -16.98 -25.27
CA LEU A 136 -14.41 -17.53 -23.95
C LEU A 136 -12.92 -17.43 -23.56
N SER A 137 -11.99 -17.77 -24.45
CA SER A 137 -10.55 -17.68 -24.19
C SER A 137 -10.11 -16.24 -23.95
N GLU A 138 -10.52 -15.31 -24.81
CA GLU A 138 -10.22 -13.88 -24.69
C GLU A 138 -10.80 -13.31 -23.38
N SER A 139 -12.01 -13.71 -23.04
CA SER A 139 -12.70 -13.29 -21.82
C SER A 139 -11.93 -13.72 -20.57
N LEU A 140 -11.47 -14.98 -20.53
CA LEU A 140 -10.70 -15.51 -19.40
C LEU A 140 -9.34 -14.80 -19.25
N ILE A 141 -8.65 -14.48 -20.35
CA ILE A 141 -7.40 -13.72 -20.33
C ILE A 141 -7.61 -12.32 -19.75
N VAL A 142 -8.63 -11.61 -20.23
CA VAL A 142 -8.98 -10.26 -19.74
C VAL A 142 -9.35 -10.29 -18.26
N ILE A 143 -10.13 -11.29 -17.83
CA ILE A 143 -10.50 -11.48 -16.42
C ILE A 143 -9.24 -11.72 -15.57
N ASN A 144 -8.31 -12.56 -16.03
CA ASN A 144 -7.06 -12.84 -15.31
C ASN A 144 -6.21 -11.57 -15.15
N ALA A 145 -6.05 -10.77 -16.21
CA ALA A 145 -5.34 -9.50 -16.16
C ALA A 145 -5.97 -8.52 -15.15
N LEU A 146 -7.30 -8.42 -15.12
CA LEU A 146 -8.04 -7.60 -14.15
C LEU A 146 -7.85 -8.09 -12.71
N ALA A 147 -7.91 -9.41 -12.48
CA ALA A 147 -7.70 -10.02 -11.17
C ALA A 147 -6.29 -9.72 -10.64
N VAL A 148 -5.28 -9.84 -11.50
CA VAL A 148 -3.88 -9.53 -11.16
C VAL A 148 -3.71 -8.05 -10.87
N LYS A 149 -4.29 -7.16 -11.70
CA LYS A 149 -4.27 -5.72 -11.41
C LYS A 149 -4.88 -5.41 -10.04
N ARG A 150 -6.02 -6.00 -9.73
CA ARG A 150 -6.70 -5.82 -8.43
C ARG A 150 -5.80 -6.25 -7.27
N SER A 151 -5.15 -7.40 -7.39
CA SER A 151 -4.22 -7.92 -6.39
C SER A 151 -3.02 -6.99 -6.18
N GLN A 152 -2.41 -6.52 -7.28
CA GLN A 152 -1.30 -5.56 -7.24
C GLN A 152 -1.71 -4.24 -6.57
N MET A 153 -2.87 -3.68 -6.93
CA MET A 153 -3.36 -2.43 -6.33
C MET A 153 -3.63 -2.59 -4.84
N ARG A 154 -4.24 -3.71 -4.41
CA ARG A 154 -4.48 -3.99 -2.98
C ARG A 154 -3.17 -4.02 -2.20
N GLY A 155 -2.16 -4.73 -2.69
CA GLY A 155 -0.84 -4.78 -2.02
C GLY A 155 -0.16 -3.41 -1.96
N GLY A 156 -0.19 -2.67 -3.08
CA GLY A 156 0.44 -1.35 -3.17
C GLY A 156 -0.24 -0.28 -2.32
N VAL A 157 -1.57 -0.28 -2.22
CA VAL A 157 -2.32 0.76 -1.50
C VAL A 157 -2.06 0.70 0.00
N TRP A 158 -2.08 -0.48 0.65
CA TRP A 158 -1.83 -0.56 2.09
C TRP A 158 -0.41 -0.17 2.47
N SER A 159 0.57 -0.59 1.67
CA SER A 159 1.97 -0.18 1.85
C SER A 159 2.15 1.34 1.68
N SER A 160 1.51 1.90 0.64
CA SER A 160 1.55 3.35 0.36
C SER A 160 0.87 4.17 1.45
N VAL A 161 -0.32 3.75 1.92
CA VAL A 161 -1.03 4.42 3.01
C VAL A 161 -0.20 4.40 4.28
N GLY A 162 0.36 3.24 4.65
CA GLY A 162 1.27 3.13 5.79
C GLY A 162 2.41 4.13 5.66
N LYS A 163 3.28 3.95 4.67
CA LYS A 163 4.48 4.78 4.46
C LYS A 163 4.19 6.28 4.41
N ARG A 164 3.08 6.69 3.79
CA ARG A 164 2.72 8.10 3.65
C ARG A 164 2.11 8.71 4.92
N THR A 165 1.64 7.88 5.85
CA THR A 165 1.03 8.34 7.11
C THR A 165 2.03 8.40 8.24
N GLU A 166 3.09 7.58 8.23
CA GLU A 166 4.09 7.48 9.31
C GLU A 166 4.64 8.84 9.74
N LEU A 167 5.26 9.59 8.82
CA LEU A 167 5.88 10.88 9.14
C LEU A 167 4.88 11.97 9.57
N PRO A 168 3.78 12.24 8.81
CA PRO A 168 2.76 13.18 9.26
C PRO A 168 2.14 12.83 10.61
N LEU A 169 1.93 11.54 10.89
CA LEU A 169 1.38 11.10 12.17
C LEU A 169 2.32 11.43 13.32
N MET A 170 3.62 11.14 13.17
CA MET A 170 4.62 11.46 14.19
C MET A 170 4.74 12.97 14.43
N LEU A 171 4.75 13.77 13.36
CA LEU A 171 4.75 15.22 13.46
C LEU A 171 3.50 15.76 14.15
N ALA A 172 2.32 15.24 13.79
CA ALA A 172 1.06 15.62 14.42
C ALA A 172 1.06 15.27 15.91
N LEU A 173 1.54 14.08 16.28
CA LEU A 173 1.67 13.65 17.68
C LEU A 173 2.64 14.55 18.46
N ALA A 174 3.82 14.84 17.92
CA ALA A 174 4.79 15.73 18.57
C ALA A 174 4.20 17.15 18.78
N LYS A 175 3.54 17.69 17.76
CA LYS A 175 2.90 19.01 17.83
C LYS A 175 1.68 19.03 18.77
N LEU A 176 0.91 17.94 18.83
CA LEU A 176 -0.23 17.81 19.72
C LEU A 176 0.17 17.98 21.19
N TYR A 177 1.31 17.41 21.56
CA TYR A 177 1.89 17.52 22.90
C TYR A 177 2.87 18.69 23.04
N SER A 178 2.89 19.61 22.07
CA SER A 178 3.79 20.77 22.06
C SER A 178 5.26 20.41 22.36
N VAL A 179 5.72 19.26 21.85
CA VAL A 179 7.12 18.85 21.95
C VAL A 179 7.96 19.87 21.18
N PRO A 180 8.96 20.51 21.78
CA PRO A 180 9.79 21.48 21.08
C PRO A 180 10.60 20.79 19.95
N PRO A 181 10.80 21.45 18.79
CA PRO A 181 11.46 20.85 17.62
C PRO A 181 12.87 20.28 17.89
N GLU A 182 13.60 20.80 18.87
CA GLU A 182 14.93 20.30 19.24
C GLU A 182 14.90 18.92 19.92
N TYR A 183 13.73 18.46 20.38
CA TYR A 183 13.52 17.17 21.04
C TYR A 183 12.93 16.09 20.12
N TYR A 184 12.86 16.33 18.81
CA TYR A 184 12.65 15.28 17.82
C TYR A 184 13.43 15.56 16.55
N LYS A 185 13.78 14.51 15.83
CA LYS A 185 14.48 14.64 14.55
C LYS A 185 13.86 13.74 13.50
N LEU A 186 13.92 14.26 12.29
CA LEU A 186 13.41 13.66 11.07
C LEU A 186 14.63 13.07 10.38
N LYS A 187 14.67 11.74 10.27
CA LYS A 187 15.84 10.94 9.84
C LYS A 187 16.98 10.83 10.88
N GLY A 188 17.33 9.60 11.21
CA GLY A 188 18.53 9.24 11.97
C GLY A 188 19.05 7.88 11.55
N LEU A 189 20.30 7.55 11.87
CA LEU A 189 20.81 6.18 11.74
C LEU A 189 20.69 5.52 13.11
N ASN A 190 19.99 4.38 13.18
CA ASN A 190 20.08 3.54 14.37
C ASN A 190 21.48 2.89 14.47
N GLU A 191 21.76 2.21 15.58
CA GLU A 191 23.05 1.53 15.82
C GLU A 191 23.43 0.54 14.69
N GLN A 192 22.44 0.06 13.91
CA GLN A 192 22.62 -0.81 12.75
C GLN A 192 22.79 -0.05 11.41
N LYS A 193 23.02 1.27 11.44
CA LYS A 193 23.13 2.14 10.25
C LYS A 193 21.92 2.09 9.32
N ARG A 194 20.72 1.85 9.86
CA ARG A 194 19.47 1.92 9.11
C ARG A 194 18.76 3.25 9.40
N GLU A 195 18.22 3.84 8.34
CA GLU A 195 17.46 5.09 8.41
C GLU A 195 16.18 4.86 9.22
N VAL A 196 16.02 5.62 10.30
CA VAL A 196 14.78 5.71 11.08
C VAL A 196 14.12 7.02 10.73
N ASP A 197 12.86 6.95 10.30
CA ASP A 197 12.12 8.11 9.78
C ASP A 197 11.87 9.18 10.86
N PHE A 198 11.79 8.77 12.14
CA PHE A 198 11.53 9.68 13.26
C PHE A 198 12.11 9.17 14.60
N HIS A 199 12.69 10.05 15.40
CA HIS A 199 13.05 9.75 16.79
C HIS A 199 12.85 10.96 17.71
N PHE A 200 12.54 10.67 18.97
CA PHE A 200 12.59 11.67 20.04
C PHE A 200 13.98 11.72 20.68
N VAL A 201 14.30 12.86 21.28
CA VAL A 201 15.48 13.07 22.11
C VAL A 201 14.99 13.63 23.45
N ASN A 202 15.57 13.22 24.57
CA ASN A 202 15.23 13.80 25.88
C ASN A 202 16.21 14.92 26.29
N ARG A 203 16.00 15.51 27.46
CA ARG A 203 16.88 16.56 28.02
C ARG A 203 18.33 16.13 28.24
N ARG A 204 18.58 14.83 28.39
CA ARG A 204 19.92 14.27 28.59
C ARG A 204 20.63 13.96 27.26
N GLY A 205 19.91 14.02 26.14
CA GLY A 205 20.41 13.65 24.82
C GLY A 205 20.18 12.18 24.46
N ASP A 206 19.46 11.42 25.27
CA ASP A 206 19.11 10.02 24.97
C ASP A 206 18.14 9.98 23.77
N VAL A 207 18.37 9.06 22.83
CA VAL A 207 17.61 8.92 21.59
C VAL A 207 16.61 7.78 21.69
N TYR A 208 15.36 8.05 21.29
CA TYR A 208 14.25 7.09 21.28
C TYR A 208 13.68 6.93 19.88
N PHE A 209 14.07 5.86 19.20
CA PHE A 209 13.62 5.51 17.87
C PHE A 209 12.15 5.08 17.89
N CYS A 210 11.40 5.64 16.94
CA CYS A 210 9.98 5.40 16.79
C CYS A 210 9.73 4.52 15.57
N GLU A 211 8.82 3.55 15.69
CA GLU A 211 8.32 2.78 14.56
C GLU A 211 6.79 2.87 14.55
N VAL A 212 6.23 3.13 13.36
CA VAL A 212 4.78 3.22 13.15
C VAL A 212 4.33 2.03 12.30
N LYS A 213 3.25 1.36 12.72
CA LYS A 213 2.62 0.26 11.97
C LYS A 213 1.10 0.36 12.02
N LEU A 214 0.51 0.88 10.95
CA LEU A 214 -0.94 1.04 10.84
C LEU A 214 -1.67 -0.21 10.29
N MET A 215 -0.97 -1.33 10.09
CA MET A 215 -1.62 -2.55 9.61
C MET A 215 -2.46 -3.22 10.71
N GLY A 216 -3.45 -4.02 10.31
CA GLY A 216 -4.51 -4.53 11.18
C GLY A 216 -4.06 -5.51 12.27
N ALA A 217 -5.00 -5.89 13.14
CA ALA A 217 -4.78 -6.82 14.23
C ALA A 217 -4.25 -8.17 13.71
N GLY A 218 -3.14 -8.64 14.28
CA GLY A 218 -2.63 -9.99 14.07
C GLY A 218 -1.53 -10.14 13.03
N ASN A 219 -0.64 -9.14 12.83
CA ASN A 219 0.59 -9.37 12.08
C ASN A 219 1.75 -9.80 13.00
N PRO A 220 2.00 -11.10 13.25
CA PRO A 220 3.13 -11.54 14.06
C PRO A 220 4.49 -11.05 13.54
N GLU A 221 4.64 -10.82 12.23
CA GLU A 221 5.86 -10.25 11.63
C GLU A 221 6.17 -8.82 12.13
N SER A 222 5.16 -8.10 12.67
CA SER A 222 5.35 -6.75 13.21
C SER A 222 5.99 -6.75 14.59
N ALA A 223 5.88 -7.82 15.37
CA ALA A 223 6.57 -7.95 16.66
C ALA A 223 8.07 -8.22 16.45
N ASP A 224 8.43 -9.18 15.58
CA ASP A 224 9.82 -9.53 15.28
C ASP A 224 10.61 -8.35 14.67
N ALA A 225 9.95 -7.54 13.83
CA ALA A 225 10.56 -6.34 13.25
C ALA A 225 10.85 -5.25 14.29
N VAL A 226 10.03 -5.12 15.35
CA VAL A 226 10.23 -4.13 16.41
C VAL A 226 11.40 -4.53 17.32
N PHE A 227 11.50 -5.82 17.67
CA PHE A 227 12.59 -6.32 18.54
C PHE A 227 13.96 -6.30 17.86
N ALA A 228 14.04 -6.46 16.53
CA ALA A 228 15.30 -6.47 15.80
C ALA A 228 15.88 -5.08 15.48
N ARG A 229 15.11 -3.99 15.66
CA ARG A 229 15.43 -2.65 15.13
C ARG A 229 15.88 -1.62 16.17
N GLY A 230 15.92 -1.98 17.45
CA GLY A 230 16.24 -1.05 18.54
C GLY A 230 15.16 0.02 18.75
N THR A 231 13.90 -0.28 18.41
CA THR A 231 12.75 0.61 18.61
C THR A 231 12.43 0.73 20.10
N GLN A 232 12.29 1.95 20.61
CA GLN A 232 11.88 2.20 21.99
C GLN A 232 10.42 2.69 22.11
N LEU A 233 9.85 3.22 21.02
CA LEU A 233 8.45 3.65 20.96
C LEU A 233 7.75 3.08 19.72
N PHE A 234 6.70 2.31 19.94
CA PHE A 234 5.91 1.68 18.89
C PHE A 234 4.50 2.27 18.81
N ILE A 235 4.11 2.78 17.65
CA ILE A 235 2.76 3.32 17.42
C ILE A 235 2.05 2.43 16.42
N ALA A 236 0.87 1.94 16.80
CA ALA A 236 0.09 1.07 15.94
C ALA A 236 -1.39 1.47 15.89
N ASP A 237 -2.08 1.06 14.83
CA ASP A 237 -3.53 1.24 14.76
C ASP A 237 -4.25 0.36 15.79
N LYS A 238 -3.94 -0.94 15.85
CA LYS A 238 -4.51 -1.88 16.83
C LYS A 238 -3.47 -2.91 17.28
N LEU A 239 -3.36 -3.18 18.58
CA LEU A 239 -2.46 -4.18 19.15
C LEU A 239 -3.24 -5.32 19.81
N SER A 240 -2.72 -6.54 19.69
CA SER A 240 -3.24 -7.67 20.47
C SER A 240 -2.69 -7.64 21.90
N ASP A 241 -3.41 -8.22 22.87
CA ASP A 241 -2.92 -8.30 24.26
C ASP A 241 -1.60 -9.09 24.39
N ALA A 242 -1.39 -10.09 23.52
CA ALA A 242 -0.13 -10.79 23.44
C ALA A 242 1.01 -9.84 23.01
N THR A 243 0.79 -9.02 21.99
CA THR A 243 1.76 -8.04 21.51
C THR A 243 2.05 -6.97 22.57
N LYS A 244 1.02 -6.46 23.26
CA LYS A 244 1.19 -5.49 24.37
C LYS A 244 2.12 -6.04 25.45
N ARG A 245 1.88 -7.27 25.90
CA ARG A 245 2.73 -7.96 26.89
C ARG A 245 4.16 -8.18 26.40
N GLN A 246 4.34 -8.54 25.12
CA GLN A 246 5.68 -8.72 24.55
C GLN A 246 6.45 -7.40 24.50
N LEU A 247 5.82 -6.31 24.05
CA LEU A 247 6.43 -4.97 24.04
C LEU A 247 6.82 -4.52 25.45
N GLU A 248 5.92 -4.69 26.42
CA GLU A 248 6.18 -4.38 27.83
C GLU A 248 7.33 -5.20 28.41
N SER A 249 7.38 -6.51 28.12
CA SER A 249 8.46 -7.39 28.59
C SER A 249 9.83 -7.02 28.01
N ALA A 250 9.84 -6.39 26.82
CA ALA A 250 11.05 -5.90 26.17
C ALA A 250 11.39 -4.43 26.53
N GLY A 251 10.60 -3.79 27.40
CA GLY A 251 10.78 -2.39 27.75
C GLY A 251 10.47 -1.40 26.63
N ILE A 252 9.67 -1.80 25.63
CA ILE A 252 9.28 -0.96 24.50
C ILE A 252 7.95 -0.27 24.83
N HIS A 253 7.96 1.06 24.80
CA HIS A 253 6.74 1.84 24.97
C HIS A 253 5.84 1.69 23.74
N TRP A 254 4.52 1.73 23.95
CA TRP A 254 3.57 1.54 22.87
C TRP A 254 2.36 2.47 22.97
N VAL A 255 1.80 2.80 21.80
CA VAL A 255 0.57 3.58 21.64
C VAL A 255 -0.33 2.83 20.66
N GLU A 256 -1.58 2.59 21.06
CA GLU A 256 -2.62 2.02 20.20
C GLU A 256 -3.59 3.13 19.81
N MET A 257 -3.57 3.58 18.55
CA MET A 257 -4.38 4.70 18.09
C MET A 257 -5.89 4.42 18.15
N ARG A 258 -6.29 3.17 17.87
CA ARG A 258 -7.69 2.72 17.90
C ARG A 258 -8.15 2.22 19.28
N ALA A 259 -7.54 2.74 20.34
CA ALA A 259 -8.07 2.64 21.68
C ALA A 259 -8.85 3.94 22.01
N GLU A 260 -9.79 3.85 22.96
CA GLU A 260 -10.41 5.06 23.52
C GLU A 260 -9.32 5.96 24.09
N ASN A 261 -9.25 7.20 23.59
CA ASN A 261 -8.19 8.17 23.90
C ASN A 261 -6.76 7.60 23.72
N GLY A 262 -6.58 6.69 22.77
CA GLY A 262 -5.35 5.93 22.62
C GLY A 262 -4.08 6.78 22.46
N PHE A 263 -4.19 7.90 21.74
CA PHE A 263 -3.09 8.85 21.57
C PHE A 263 -2.66 9.51 22.90
N GLU A 264 -3.54 9.64 23.89
CA GLU A 264 -3.25 10.20 25.22
C GLU A 264 -2.16 9.44 25.97
N ARG A 265 -2.02 8.14 25.71
CA ARG A 265 -0.94 7.31 26.27
C ARG A 265 0.44 7.87 25.94
N LEU A 266 0.60 8.55 24.80
CA LEU A 266 1.87 9.16 24.42
C LEU A 266 2.34 10.20 25.44
N TYR A 267 1.43 10.96 26.06
CA TYR A 267 1.80 11.98 27.05
C TYR A 267 2.58 11.37 28.22
N SER A 268 2.03 10.31 28.82
CA SER A 268 2.67 9.60 29.94
C SER A 268 4.02 9.00 29.54
N ILE A 269 4.14 8.53 28.30
CA ILE A 269 5.40 8.02 27.76
C ILE A 269 6.43 9.16 27.65
N LEU A 270 6.07 10.30 27.04
CA LEU A 270 6.96 11.45 26.91
C LEU A 270 7.45 11.94 28.28
N GLN A 271 6.58 11.98 29.28
CA GLN A 271 6.95 12.31 30.66
C GLN A 271 7.93 11.30 31.26
N THR A 272 7.66 10.00 31.09
CA THR A 272 8.54 8.92 31.58
C THR A 272 9.92 8.98 30.95
N LEU A 273 9.98 9.37 29.67
CA LEU A 273 11.22 9.50 28.92
C LEU A 273 11.94 10.84 29.13
N GLU A 274 11.43 11.72 30.00
CA GLU A 274 11.96 13.07 30.26
C GLU A 274 12.01 13.96 28.99
N ILE A 275 11.08 13.74 28.06
CA ILE A 275 10.92 14.55 26.85
C ILE A 275 9.99 15.74 27.16
N PRO A 276 10.41 16.99 26.92
CA PRO A 276 9.56 18.16 27.16
C PRO A 276 8.28 18.11 26.34
N CYS A 277 7.14 18.22 27.04
CA CYS A 277 5.82 18.20 26.45
C CYS A 277 4.82 18.97 27.32
N GLN A 278 3.64 19.22 26.76
CA GLN A 278 2.46 19.77 27.41
C GLN A 278 1.28 18.82 27.17
N PRO A 279 0.18 18.94 27.95
CA PRO A 279 -1.06 18.21 27.67
C PRO A 279 -1.55 18.42 26.22
N ALA A 280 -2.31 17.45 25.71
CA ALA A 280 -2.79 17.46 24.34
C ALA A 280 -3.62 18.71 24.00
N ARG A 281 -3.30 19.36 22.89
CA ARG A 281 -4.05 20.50 22.33
C ARG A 281 -5.17 20.04 21.40
N ILE A 282 -6.18 19.37 21.98
CA ILE A 282 -7.28 18.73 21.22
C ILE A 282 -8.10 19.77 20.44
N ASP A 283 -8.28 20.96 20.99
CA ASP A 283 -8.96 22.10 20.37
C ASP A 283 -8.32 22.56 19.05
N ALA A 284 -7.01 22.34 18.90
CA ALA A 284 -6.24 22.72 17.71
C ALA A 284 -5.93 21.53 16.78
N LEU A 285 -6.51 20.35 17.00
CA LEU A 285 -6.12 19.09 16.35
C LEU A 285 -6.13 19.19 14.82
N ASP A 286 -7.20 19.71 14.21
CA ASP A 286 -7.28 19.83 12.75
C ASP A 286 -6.17 20.73 12.18
N HIS A 287 -5.89 21.85 12.86
CA HIS A 287 -4.85 22.78 12.45
C HIS A 287 -3.44 22.18 12.64
N ILE A 288 -3.27 21.32 13.65
CA ILE A 288 -2.04 20.54 13.89
C ILE A 288 -1.84 19.51 12.78
N ILE A 289 -2.90 18.80 12.38
CA ILE A 289 -2.84 17.84 11.27
C ILE A 289 -2.43 18.56 9.97
N ASP A 290 -3.03 19.72 9.67
CA ASP A 290 -2.68 20.50 8.49
C ASP A 290 -1.22 20.96 8.50
N ALA A 291 -0.74 21.46 9.64
CA ALA A 291 0.65 21.85 9.81
C ALA A 291 1.62 20.67 9.64
N ALA A 292 1.29 19.51 10.21
CA ALA A 292 2.09 18.29 10.08
C ALA A 292 2.16 17.78 8.63
N LEU A 293 1.05 17.87 7.89
CA LEU A 293 0.99 17.51 6.48
C LEU A 293 1.85 18.45 5.62
N ALA A 294 1.76 19.76 5.83
CA ALA A 294 2.55 20.75 5.10
C ALA A 294 4.06 20.57 5.33
N GLU A 295 4.45 20.33 6.58
CA GLU A 295 5.85 20.06 6.94
C GLU A 295 6.35 18.76 6.30
N ALA A 296 5.56 17.67 6.37
CA ALA A 296 5.94 16.40 5.77
C ALA A 296 6.11 16.49 4.24
N VAL A 297 5.31 17.29 3.55
CA VAL A 297 5.46 17.54 2.10
C VAL A 297 6.79 18.23 1.81
N THR A 298 7.15 19.25 2.59
CA THR A 298 8.39 20.04 2.42
C THR A 298 9.65 19.17 2.62
N LEU A 299 9.59 18.21 3.53
CA LEU A 299 10.71 17.32 3.86
C LEU A 299 10.90 16.16 2.85
N GLN A 300 9.91 15.91 1.99
CA GLN A 300 9.94 14.85 0.98
C GLN A 300 10.32 15.36 -0.42
N THR A 301 10.37 16.68 -0.62
CA THR A 301 10.85 17.38 -1.83
C THR A 301 12.31 17.76 -1.72
#